data_AF-A0A8J2I2Q8-F1
#
_entry.id   AF-A0A8J2I2Q8-F1
#
_cell.length_a   1.000
_cell.length_b   1.000
_cell.length_c   1.000
_cell.angle_alpha   90.00
_cell.angle_beta   90.00
_cell.angle_gamma   90.00
#
_symmetry.space_group_name_H-M   'P 1'
#
loop_
_entity.id
_entity.type
_entity.pdbx_description
1 polymer ?
#
loop_
_entity_poly.entity_id
_entity_poly.type
_entity_poly.pdbx_seq_one_letter_code
_entity_poly.pdbx_strand_id
1 'polypeptide(L)'
;MPINDADLANYKEFTSLKKNGLQTWVAVRGLSFNDRGTATEHAPSDMVSTSANRATFIQSPVRFINANGFKGADIDWEYPNEAKRGGRPDQDADNLVLLMKETYAAFGGRYVGILALEPDY
;
A
#
# COMPACT_ATOMS: atom_id res chain seq x y z
N MET A 1 -3.38 11.25 1.86
CA MET A 1 -3.31 12.50 2.63
C MET A 1 -3.69 12.18 4.06
N PRO A 2 -3.19 12.93 5.06
CA PRO A 2 -3.69 12.81 6.42
C PRO A 2 -5.20 13.09 6.43
N ILE A 3 -5.95 12.30 7.17
CA ILE A 3 -7.42 12.40 7.28
C ILE A 3 -7.77 13.48 8.31
N ASN A 4 -6.95 13.62 9.34
CA ASN A 4 -7.11 14.60 10.41
C ASN A 4 -5.87 15.49 10.54
N ASP A 5 -6.04 16.72 11.04
CA ASP A 5 -4.95 17.67 11.25
C ASP A 5 -3.82 17.12 12.14
N ALA A 6 -4.19 16.29 13.13
CA ALA A 6 -3.23 15.69 14.06
C ALA A 6 -2.35 14.59 13.44
N ASP A 7 -2.73 14.02 12.31
CA ASP A 7 -2.06 12.84 11.74
C ASP A 7 -0.58 13.13 11.41
N LEU A 8 -0.26 14.32 10.90
CA LEU A 8 1.12 14.70 10.60
C LEU A 8 1.99 14.71 11.86
N ALA A 9 1.47 15.23 12.97
CA ALA A 9 2.17 15.22 14.25
C ALA A 9 2.33 13.79 14.77
N ASN A 10 1.25 12.99 14.70
CA ASN A 10 1.24 11.60 15.15
C ASN A 10 2.25 10.74 14.37
N TYR A 11 2.37 10.91 13.04
CA TYR A 11 3.39 10.19 12.26
C TYR A 11 4.81 10.53 12.71
N LYS A 12 5.07 11.80 13.05
CA LYS A 12 6.38 12.25 13.53
C LYS A 12 6.68 11.72 14.92
N GLU A 13 5.71 11.75 15.80
CA GLU A 13 5.82 11.17 17.14
C GLU A 13 6.09 9.66 17.05
N PHE A 14 5.28 8.92 16.28
CA PHE A 14 5.47 7.48 16.08
C PHE A 14 6.84 7.14 15.50
N THR A 15 7.23 7.81 14.41
CA THR A 15 8.54 7.55 13.77
C THR A 15 9.73 7.99 14.62
N SER A 16 9.53 8.81 15.67
CA SER A 16 10.59 9.15 16.64
C SER A 16 10.94 7.99 17.58
N LEU A 17 10.08 6.97 17.66
CA LEU A 17 10.27 5.78 18.51
C LEU A 17 11.34 4.82 17.98
N LYS A 18 11.89 5.03 16.78
CA LYS A 18 12.88 4.18 16.08
C LYS A 18 14.26 4.07 16.76
N LYS A 19 14.28 3.73 18.04
CA LYS A 19 15.46 3.55 18.88
C LYS A 19 15.71 2.06 19.09
N ASN A 20 16.96 1.69 19.40
CA ASN A 20 17.35 0.32 19.74
C ASN A 20 16.94 -0.74 18.70
N GLY A 21 17.00 -0.39 17.40
CA GLY A 21 16.67 -1.31 16.31
C GLY A 21 15.19 -1.38 15.94
N LEU A 22 14.28 -0.70 16.66
CA LEU A 22 12.88 -0.61 16.28
C LEU A 22 12.74 0.09 14.92
N GLN A 23 11.94 -0.49 14.04
CA GLN A 23 11.57 0.10 12.76
C GLN A 23 10.11 0.50 12.77
N THR A 24 9.81 1.70 12.29
CA THR A 24 8.45 2.21 12.14
C THR A 24 8.06 2.16 10.67
N TRP A 25 6.97 1.47 10.38
CA TRP A 25 6.45 1.23 9.03
C TRP A 25 5.03 1.81 8.92
N VAL A 26 4.60 2.07 7.69
CA VAL A 26 3.24 2.54 7.41
C VAL A 26 2.51 1.54 6.52
N ALA A 27 1.36 1.06 6.97
CA ALA A 27 0.41 0.33 6.15
C ALA A 27 -0.29 1.30 5.18
N VAL A 28 -0.30 0.96 3.90
CA VAL A 28 -1.05 1.67 2.86
C VAL A 28 -2.26 0.80 2.53
N ARG A 29 -3.45 1.35 2.82
CA ARG A 29 -4.79 0.80 2.57
C ARG A 29 -5.42 0.07 3.78
N GLY A 30 -5.70 -1.23 3.69
CA GLY A 30 -6.52 -1.97 4.65
C GLY A 30 -8.00 -2.13 4.27
N LEU A 31 -8.70 -3.01 5.00
CA LEU A 31 -10.04 -3.55 4.71
C LEU A 31 -11.09 -2.52 4.24
N SER A 32 -11.19 -1.36 4.88
CA SER A 32 -12.30 -0.41 4.67
C SER A 32 -12.19 0.42 3.38
N PHE A 33 -11.12 0.26 2.60
CA PHE A 33 -10.89 1.04 1.38
C PHE A 33 -11.41 0.37 0.11
N ASN A 34 -12.13 -0.75 0.17
CA ASN A 34 -12.74 -1.41 -0.99
C ASN A 34 -14.11 -2.00 -0.68
N ASP A 35 -14.85 -1.35 0.21
CA ASP A 35 -16.24 -1.69 0.50
C ASP A 35 -17.08 -1.59 -0.78
N ARG A 36 -17.98 -2.56 -0.95
CA ARG A 36 -18.86 -2.64 -2.13
C ARG A 36 -19.77 -1.42 -2.23
N GLY A 37 -19.91 -0.88 -3.43
CA GLY A 37 -20.71 0.30 -3.73
C GLY A 37 -20.03 1.63 -3.38
N THR A 38 -18.77 1.60 -2.95
CA THR A 38 -17.98 2.82 -2.70
C THR A 38 -17.16 3.22 -3.93
N ALA A 39 -16.76 4.49 -4.01
CA ALA A 39 -15.89 4.98 -5.07
C ALA A 39 -14.52 4.28 -5.13
N THR A 40 -14.14 3.56 -4.06
CA THR A 40 -12.84 2.90 -3.94
C THR A 40 -12.92 1.37 -4.09
N GLU A 41 -14.11 0.80 -4.35
CA GLU A 41 -14.35 -0.64 -4.51
C GLU A 41 -13.29 -1.31 -5.42
N HIS A 42 -13.12 -0.81 -6.64
CA HIS A 42 -12.18 -1.37 -7.62
C HIS A 42 -10.80 -0.72 -7.63
N ALA A 43 -10.56 0.25 -6.75
CA ALA A 43 -9.35 1.05 -6.80
C ALA A 43 -8.02 0.27 -6.68
N PRO A 44 -7.89 -0.89 -5.99
CA PRO A 44 -6.63 -1.63 -6.00
C PRO A 44 -6.37 -2.26 -7.38
N SER A 45 -7.38 -2.90 -7.95
CA SER A 45 -7.33 -3.53 -9.28
C SER A 45 -7.04 -2.50 -10.38
N ASP A 46 -7.67 -1.33 -10.31
CA ASP A 46 -7.39 -0.21 -11.22
C ASP A 46 -5.96 0.31 -11.08
N MET A 47 -5.49 0.45 -9.85
CA MET A 47 -4.14 0.91 -9.55
C MET A 47 -3.07 0.00 -10.15
N VAL A 48 -3.26 -1.33 -10.13
CA VAL A 48 -2.26 -2.27 -10.66
C VAL A 48 -2.38 -2.54 -12.17
N SER A 49 -3.51 -2.19 -12.78
CA SER A 49 -3.91 -2.62 -14.13
C SER A 49 -2.97 -2.20 -15.27
N THR A 50 -2.18 -1.15 -15.11
CA THR A 50 -1.24 -0.68 -16.13
C THR A 50 0.10 -0.29 -15.52
N SER A 51 1.17 -0.35 -16.31
CA SER A 51 2.50 0.08 -15.86
C SER A 51 2.51 1.56 -15.45
N ALA A 52 1.77 2.43 -16.13
CA ALA A 52 1.65 3.84 -15.77
C ALA A 52 0.95 4.04 -14.41
N ASN A 53 -0.12 3.29 -14.14
CA ASN A 53 -0.82 3.35 -12.86
C ASN A 53 0.05 2.83 -11.71
N ARG A 54 0.73 1.70 -11.92
CA ARG A 54 1.68 1.14 -10.94
C ARG A 54 2.81 2.11 -10.64
N ALA A 55 3.44 2.69 -11.67
CA ALA A 55 4.49 3.69 -11.48
C ALA A 55 4.00 4.91 -10.68
N THR A 56 2.79 5.40 -10.99
CA THR A 56 2.16 6.51 -10.27
C THR A 56 1.92 6.17 -8.80
N PHE A 57 1.38 4.97 -8.54
CA PHE A 57 1.18 4.48 -7.18
C PHE A 57 2.50 4.34 -6.44
N ILE A 58 3.49 3.62 -6.98
CA ILE A 58 4.79 3.36 -6.34
C ILE A 58 5.48 4.65 -5.87
N GLN A 59 5.43 5.71 -6.67
CA GLN A 59 6.03 6.99 -6.29
C GLN A 59 5.36 7.65 -5.07
N SER A 60 4.08 7.36 -4.81
CA SER A 60 3.32 7.99 -3.73
C SER A 60 3.78 7.53 -2.33
N PRO A 61 3.82 6.22 -1.99
CA PRO A 61 4.42 5.75 -0.75
C PRO A 61 5.88 6.18 -0.58
N VAL A 62 6.70 6.17 -1.64
CA VAL A 62 8.09 6.64 -1.55
C VAL A 62 8.16 8.08 -1.04
N ARG A 63 7.34 8.99 -1.59
CA ARG A 63 7.26 10.37 -1.11
C ARG A 63 6.77 10.44 0.33
N PHE A 64 5.73 9.68 0.67
CA PHE A 64 5.14 9.68 2.01
C PHE A 64 6.13 9.18 3.09
N ILE A 65 6.81 8.07 2.83
CA ILE A 65 7.81 7.48 3.72
C ILE A 65 8.93 8.49 4.00
N ASN A 66 9.48 9.10 2.94
CA ASN A 66 10.53 10.10 3.07
C ASN A 66 10.06 11.34 3.83
N ALA A 67 8.87 11.84 3.52
CA ALA A 67 8.32 13.04 4.15
C ALA A 67 8.05 12.83 5.64
N ASN A 68 7.65 11.63 6.05
CA ASN A 68 7.20 11.36 7.42
C ASN A 68 8.22 10.62 8.29
N GLY A 69 9.29 10.05 7.71
CA GLY A 69 10.40 9.46 8.46
C GLY A 69 10.26 7.96 8.76
N PHE A 70 9.34 7.30 8.06
CA PHE A 70 9.15 5.85 8.11
C PHE A 70 10.33 5.10 7.48
N LYS A 71 10.51 3.83 7.86
CA LYS A 71 11.54 2.95 7.29
C LYS A 71 11.08 2.28 5.99
N GLY A 72 9.79 2.02 5.89
CA GLY A 72 9.16 1.28 4.79
C GLY A 72 7.65 1.43 4.81
N ALA A 73 7.00 0.79 3.84
CA ALA A 73 5.55 0.67 3.80
C ALA A 73 5.12 -0.81 3.67
N ASP A 74 3.92 -1.10 4.15
CA ASP A 74 3.19 -2.32 3.84
C ASP A 74 2.09 -2.00 2.82
N ILE A 75 1.93 -2.80 1.77
CA ILE A 75 0.82 -2.65 0.81
C ILE A 75 -0.23 -3.70 1.13
N ASP A 76 -1.29 -3.27 1.81
CA ASP A 76 -2.34 -4.14 2.34
C ASP A 76 -3.52 -4.22 1.36
N TRP A 77 -3.38 -5.06 0.33
CA TRP A 77 -4.46 -5.32 -0.62
C TRP A 77 -5.32 -6.51 -0.16
N GLU A 78 -6.53 -6.19 0.29
CA GLU A 78 -7.50 -7.17 0.78
C GLU A 78 -8.77 -7.24 -0.08
N TYR A 79 -8.84 -7.99 -1.17
CA TYR A 79 -7.92 -9.02 -1.62
C TYR A 79 -7.81 -9.01 -3.15
N PRO A 80 -6.65 -9.36 -3.74
CA PRO A 80 -6.56 -9.57 -5.18
C PRO A 80 -7.47 -10.74 -5.61
N ASN A 81 -8.04 -10.64 -6.81
CA ASN A 81 -8.97 -11.61 -7.41
C ASN A 81 -10.33 -11.79 -6.69
N GLU A 82 -10.56 -11.21 -5.50
CA GLU A 82 -11.83 -11.37 -4.79
C GLU A 82 -12.89 -10.39 -5.32
N ALA A 83 -13.76 -10.88 -6.20
CA ALA A 83 -14.80 -10.07 -6.84
C ALA A 83 -15.77 -9.42 -5.84
N LYS A 84 -16.04 -10.03 -4.68
CA LYS A 84 -16.89 -9.41 -3.63
C LYS A 84 -16.23 -8.20 -2.98
N ARG A 85 -14.92 -8.04 -3.17
CA ARG A 85 -14.05 -6.97 -2.65
C ARG A 85 -13.49 -6.09 -3.77
N GLY A 86 -14.13 -6.11 -4.94
CA GLY A 86 -13.77 -5.31 -6.10
C GLY A 86 -12.55 -5.82 -6.90
N GLY A 87 -12.03 -7.01 -6.57
CA GLY A 87 -10.97 -7.69 -7.32
C GLY A 87 -11.41 -8.10 -8.72
N ARG A 88 -10.45 -8.20 -9.65
CA ARG A 88 -10.63 -8.71 -11.01
C ARG A 88 -9.99 -10.10 -11.13
N PRO A 89 -10.82 -11.17 -11.21
CA PRO A 89 -10.32 -12.52 -11.45
C PRO A 89 -9.42 -12.57 -12.69
N ASP A 90 -8.43 -13.46 -12.65
CA ASP A 90 -7.46 -13.75 -13.73
C ASP A 90 -6.51 -12.60 -14.11
N GLN A 91 -6.60 -11.42 -13.48
CA GLN A 91 -5.75 -10.25 -13.79
C GLN A 91 -4.96 -9.75 -12.58
N ASP A 92 -5.57 -9.75 -11.39
CA ASP A 92 -4.96 -9.12 -10.22
C ASP A 92 -3.69 -9.84 -9.78
N ALA A 93 -3.64 -11.17 -9.88
CA ALA A 93 -2.44 -11.94 -9.51
C ALA A 93 -1.22 -11.53 -10.36
N ASP A 94 -1.37 -11.49 -11.69
CA ASP A 94 -0.27 -11.12 -12.59
C ASP A 94 0.13 -9.65 -12.40
N ASN A 95 -0.85 -8.77 -12.25
CA ASN A 95 -0.60 -7.35 -12.01
C ASN A 95 0.05 -7.09 -10.65
N LEU A 96 -0.29 -7.88 -9.62
CA LEU A 96 0.37 -7.84 -8.33
C LEU A 96 1.84 -8.24 -8.45
N VAL A 97 2.16 -9.31 -9.19
CA VAL A 97 3.55 -9.71 -9.43
C VAL A 97 4.35 -8.60 -10.13
N LEU A 98 3.75 -7.93 -11.11
CA LEU A 98 4.37 -6.78 -11.78
C LEU A 98 4.59 -5.61 -10.80
N LEU A 99 3.58 -5.29 -9.98
CA LEU A 99 3.70 -4.27 -8.94
C LEU A 99 4.84 -4.59 -7.98
N MET A 100 4.97 -5.84 -7.51
CA MET A 100 6.04 -6.26 -6.60
C MET A 100 7.42 -6.05 -7.24
N LYS A 101 7.60 -6.48 -8.50
CA LYS A 101 8.87 -6.31 -9.24
C LYS A 101 9.24 -4.84 -9.40
N GLU A 102 8.29 -4.03 -9.83
CA GLU A 102 8.50 -2.59 -10.06
C GLU A 102 8.75 -1.84 -8.74
N THR A 103 8.04 -2.21 -7.67
CA THR A 103 8.24 -1.65 -6.33
C THR A 103 9.63 -1.98 -5.80
N TYR A 104 10.05 -3.24 -5.90
CA TYR A 104 11.39 -3.67 -5.48
C TYR A 104 12.49 -2.88 -6.20
N ALA A 105 12.35 -2.69 -7.52
CA ALA A 105 13.29 -1.90 -8.31
C ALA A 105 13.30 -0.41 -7.89
N ALA A 106 12.14 0.20 -7.70
CA ALA A 106 12.01 1.61 -7.35
C ALA A 106 12.54 1.95 -5.95
N PHE A 107 12.47 1.00 -5.01
CA PHE A 107 12.86 1.24 -3.62
C PHE A 107 14.36 1.07 -3.35
N GLY A 108 15.13 0.48 -4.28
CA GLY A 108 16.59 0.55 -4.29
C GLY A 108 17.29 0.15 -2.98
N GLY A 109 16.76 -0.85 -2.27
CA GLY A 109 17.27 -1.31 -0.97
C GLY A 109 16.59 -0.71 0.27
N ARG A 110 15.55 0.13 0.10
CA ARG A 110 14.58 0.46 1.16
C ARG A 110 13.46 -0.58 1.17
N TYR A 111 12.95 -0.93 2.35
CA TYR A 111 12.05 -2.08 2.47
C TYR A 111 10.60 -1.70 2.16
N VAL A 112 9.92 -2.55 1.38
CA VAL A 112 8.46 -2.59 1.23
C VAL A 112 8.03 -4.01 1.56
N GLY A 113 7.12 -4.13 2.52
CA GLY A 113 6.33 -5.32 2.76
C GLY A 113 5.10 -5.22 1.86
N ILE A 114 4.67 -6.34 1.31
CA ILE A 114 3.37 -6.41 0.65
C ILE A 114 2.69 -7.58 1.30
N LEU A 115 1.78 -7.29 2.22
CA LEU A 115 0.92 -8.28 2.84
C LEU A 115 -0.41 -8.33 2.08
N ALA A 116 -0.55 -9.30 1.19
CA ALA A 116 -1.86 -9.73 0.72
C ALA A 116 -2.21 -11.00 1.50
N LEU A 117 -3.11 -10.89 2.48
CA LEU A 117 -3.63 -12.05 3.20
C LEU A 117 -4.62 -12.80 2.30
N GLU A 118 -4.82 -14.10 2.55
CA GLU A 118 -5.98 -14.79 1.99
C GLU A 118 -7.23 -14.30 2.75
N PRO A 119 -8.41 -14.20 2.12
CA PRO A 119 -9.60 -13.85 2.88
C PRO A 119 -9.85 -14.90 3.97
N ASP A 120 -10.09 -14.43 5.20
CA ASP A 120 -10.53 -15.28 6.30
C ASP A 120 -11.92 -15.86 5.95
N TYR A 121 -11.96 -17.07 5.40
CA TYR A 121 -13.18 -17.85 5.17
C TYR A 121 -13.27 -19.02 6.14
#